data_AF-A0A8H7SVM3-F1
#
_entry.id   AF-A0A8H7SVM3-F1
#
_cell.length_a   1.000
_cell.length_b   1.000
_cell.length_c   1.000
_cell.angle_alpha   90.00
_cell.angle_beta   90.00
_cell.angle_gamma   90.00
#
_symmetry.space_group_name_H-M   'P 1'
#
loop_
_entity.id
_entity.type
_entity.pdbx_description
1 polymer ?
#
loop_
_entity_poly.entity_id
_entity_poly.type
_entity_poly.pdbx_seq_one_letter_code
_entity_poly.pdbx_strand_id
1 'polypeptide(L)'
;MFRALVNSTSNLITKTLAPLGQTSRSMSKLKSHSGAKKRFMPTANGNYKRWQVGLRHLNSGFSAERTNRLSRTVFVDKTQKRMLRKALPYSCSK
;
A
#
# COMPACT_ATOMS: atom_id res chain seq x y z
N MET A 1 42.24 60.32 -22.12
CA MET A 1 42.08 59.02 -22.83
C MET A 1 41.09 58.18 -22.05
N PHE A 2 39.91 57.98 -22.61
CA PHE A 2 38.78 57.22 -22.05
C PHE A 2 38.86 55.76 -22.54
N ARG A 3 38.71 54.76 -21.64
CA ARG A 3 37.76 53.63 -21.80
C ARG A 3 37.86 52.58 -20.68
N ALA A 4 36.75 52.49 -19.95
CA ALA A 4 36.01 51.29 -19.52
C ALA A 4 36.76 50.03 -19.03
N LEU A 5 36.59 49.76 -17.73
CA LEU A 5 35.95 48.55 -17.18
C LEU A 5 35.81 47.36 -18.13
N VAL A 6 36.51 46.27 -17.81
CA VAL A 6 36.23 44.94 -18.35
C VAL A 6 34.84 44.51 -17.91
N ASN A 7 33.88 44.64 -18.83
CA ASN A 7 32.51 44.19 -18.64
C ASN A 7 32.47 42.67 -18.53
N SER A 8 31.96 42.24 -17.38
CA SER A 8 31.23 41.00 -17.14
C SER A 8 30.60 40.44 -18.41
N THR A 9 31.18 39.38 -18.98
CA THR A 9 30.50 38.55 -19.97
C THR A 9 29.55 37.62 -19.25
N SER A 10 28.35 38.15 -18.99
CA SER A 10 27.15 37.37 -18.79
C SER A 10 26.99 36.36 -19.92
N ASN A 11 27.23 35.08 -19.66
CA ASN A 11 26.73 33.99 -20.49
C ASN A 11 25.82 33.09 -19.66
N LEU A 12 24.54 33.40 -19.83
CA LEU A 12 23.37 32.53 -19.68
C LEU A 12 23.69 31.10 -20.15
N ILE A 13 23.89 30.14 -19.23
CA ILE A 13 23.74 28.73 -19.57
C ILE A 13 22.95 28.04 -18.46
N THR A 14 21.70 27.79 -18.83
CA THR A 14 20.69 26.95 -18.22
C THR A 14 20.31 27.30 -16.77
N LYS A 15 19.15 27.95 -16.66
CA LYS A 15 18.15 27.50 -15.68
C LYS A 15 18.21 25.96 -15.66
N THR A 16 18.85 25.36 -14.66
CA THR A 16 18.57 23.95 -14.37
C THR A 16 17.08 23.93 -14.10
N LEU A 17 16.32 23.37 -15.04
CA LEU A 17 14.91 23.11 -14.86
C LEU A 17 14.80 22.43 -13.51
N ALA A 18 14.26 23.12 -12.50
CA ALA A 18 13.89 22.47 -11.26
C ALA A 18 13.09 21.24 -11.69
N PRO A 19 13.45 20.02 -11.28
CA PRO A 19 12.76 18.84 -11.77
C PRO A 19 11.28 19.02 -11.47
N LEU A 20 10.48 19.15 -12.54
CA LEU A 20 9.02 19.16 -12.50
C LEU A 20 8.62 17.86 -11.79
N GLY A 21 8.29 17.96 -10.51
CA GLY A 21 8.11 16.78 -9.65
C GLY A 21 8.49 16.95 -8.19
N GLN A 22 8.93 18.13 -7.74
CA GLN A 22 9.01 18.41 -6.30
C GLN A 22 7.61 18.60 -5.73
N THR A 23 6.86 17.50 -5.60
CA THR A 23 5.66 17.48 -4.77
C THR A 23 6.12 17.91 -3.38
N SER A 24 5.62 19.04 -2.92
CA SER A 24 5.81 19.48 -1.54
C SER A 24 5.65 18.26 -0.62
N ARG A 25 6.55 18.10 0.36
CA ARG A 25 6.41 17.11 1.46
C ARG A 25 5.23 17.49 2.37
N SER A 26 4.09 17.81 1.77
CA SER A 26 2.79 17.93 2.41
C SER A 26 2.49 16.60 3.07
N MET A 27 2.24 16.67 4.38
CA MET A 27 1.88 15.59 5.29
C MET A 27 1.57 14.26 4.59
N SER A 28 2.54 13.35 4.53
CA SER A 28 2.38 12.08 3.82
C SER A 28 1.37 11.20 4.56
N LYS A 29 0.13 11.21 4.10
CA LYS A 29 -0.90 10.30 4.59
C LYS A 29 -0.47 8.86 4.27
N LEU A 30 -0.41 8.00 5.29
CA LEU A 30 -0.11 6.58 5.09
C LEU A 30 -1.16 5.96 4.16
N LYS A 31 -0.72 5.23 3.14
CA LYS A 31 -1.63 4.55 2.21
C LYS A 31 -1.93 3.14 2.72
N SER A 32 -3.20 2.76 2.69
CA SER A 32 -3.60 1.38 2.95
C SER A 32 -3.22 0.47 1.78
N HIS A 33 -2.69 -0.72 2.08
CA HIS A 33 -2.37 -1.72 1.07
C HIS A 33 -3.65 -2.23 0.37
N SER A 34 -3.84 -1.82 -0.88
CA SER A 34 -5.09 -2.06 -1.64
C SER A 34 -5.40 -3.56 -1.81
N GLY A 35 -4.38 -4.39 -2.04
CA GLY A 35 -4.55 -5.84 -2.15
C GLY A 35 -4.97 -6.51 -0.84
N ALA A 36 -4.51 -6.00 0.30
CA ALA A 36 -4.89 -6.53 1.62
C ALA A 36 -6.32 -6.12 1.96
N LYS A 37 -6.70 -4.87 1.66
CA LYS A 37 -8.06 -4.35 1.85
C LYS A 37 -9.12 -5.21 1.14
N LYS A 38 -8.81 -5.72 -0.06
CA LYS A 38 -9.73 -6.59 -0.83
C LYS A 38 -9.92 -7.98 -0.23
N ARG A 39 -8.91 -8.49 0.49
CA ARG A 39 -8.85 -9.90 0.94
C ARG A 39 -9.22 -10.08 2.40
N PHE A 40 -8.92 -9.08 3.25
CA PHE A 40 -9.11 -9.14 4.69
C PHE A 40 -10.17 -8.13 5.12
N MET A 41 -11.27 -8.63 5.66
CA MET A 41 -12.41 -7.81 6.09
C MET A 41 -12.30 -7.54 7.59
N PRO A 42 -12.23 -6.28 8.06
CA PRO A 42 -12.21 -5.98 9.48
C PRO A 42 -13.54 -6.35 10.15
N THR A 43 -13.47 -6.78 11.41
CA THR A 43 -14.62 -7.02 12.29
C THR A 43 -14.59 -6.01 13.43
N ALA A 44 -15.74 -5.69 14.03
CA ALA A 44 -15.85 -4.76 15.16
C ALA A 44 -14.89 -5.10 16.32
N ASN A 45 -14.66 -6.39 16.58
CA ASN A 45 -13.78 -6.88 17.65
C ASN A 45 -12.27 -6.72 17.36
N GLY A 46 -11.90 -5.95 16.32
CA GLY A 46 -10.51 -5.73 15.93
C GLY A 46 -9.82 -6.94 15.29
N ASN A 47 -10.58 -7.96 14.89
CA ASN A 47 -10.08 -9.11 14.12
C ASN A 47 -10.35 -8.91 12.63
N TYR A 48 -9.69 -9.71 11.80
CA TYR A 48 -9.96 -9.75 10.36
C TYR A 48 -10.56 -11.10 10.00
N LYS A 49 -11.56 -11.10 9.11
CA LYS A 49 -12.11 -12.28 8.45
C LYS A 49 -11.45 -12.46 7.09
N ARG A 50 -11.29 -13.73 6.69
CA ARG A 50 -10.79 -14.12 5.37
C ARG A 50 -11.47 -15.39 4.87
N TRP A 51 -11.46 -15.55 3.56
CA TRP A 51 -11.77 -16.82 2.91
C TRP A 51 -10.60 -17.80 3.03
N GLN A 52 -10.89 -19.09 3.07
CA GLN A 52 -9.85 -20.13 2.98
C GLN A 52 -9.48 -20.38 1.53
N VAL A 53 -8.30 -20.96 1.33
CA VAL A 53 -7.76 -21.27 -0.01
C VAL A 53 -8.00 -22.75 -0.34
N GLY A 54 -7.94 -23.09 -1.63
CA GLY A 54 -7.96 -24.49 -2.07
C GLY A 54 -9.30 -25.02 -2.57
N LEU A 55 -10.25 -24.14 -2.94
CA LEU A 55 -11.55 -24.53 -3.54
C LEU A 55 -11.79 -24.01 -4.96
N ARG A 56 -10.78 -23.42 -5.59
CA ARG A 56 -10.97 -22.78 -6.90
C ARG A 56 -11.01 -23.78 -8.06
N HIS A 57 -10.26 -24.88 -7.99
CA HIS A 57 -10.22 -25.93 -9.02
C HIS A 57 -9.80 -27.28 -8.42
N LEU A 58 -10.07 -28.38 -9.14
CA LEU A 58 -9.81 -29.78 -8.75
C LEU A 58 -10.56 -30.24 -7.48
N ASN A 59 -11.82 -29.81 -7.36
CA ASN A 59 -12.64 -30.15 -6.19
C ASN A 59 -13.17 -31.60 -6.24
N SER A 60 -13.16 -32.26 -7.41
CA SER A 60 -13.69 -33.62 -7.60
C SER A 60 -12.96 -34.68 -6.78
N GLY A 61 -11.68 -34.47 -6.44
CA GLY A 61 -10.90 -35.38 -5.60
C GLY A 61 -10.98 -35.10 -4.10
N PHE A 62 -11.76 -34.10 -3.68
CA PHE A 62 -11.91 -33.74 -2.28
C PHE A 62 -13.18 -34.36 -1.69
N SER A 63 -13.08 -34.85 -0.45
CA SER A 63 -14.25 -35.29 0.31
C SER A 63 -15.20 -34.10 0.55
N ALA A 64 -16.49 -34.39 0.66
CA ALA A 64 -17.50 -33.37 0.95
C ALA A 64 -17.19 -32.60 2.25
N GLU A 65 -16.65 -33.30 3.26
CA GLU A 65 -16.22 -32.70 4.52
C GLU A 65 -15.10 -31.66 4.32
N ARG A 66 -14.07 -32.00 3.52
CA ARG A 66 -12.97 -31.07 3.22
C ARG A 66 -13.51 -29.85 2.50
N THR A 67 -14.40 -30.03 1.53
CA THR A 67 -15.02 -28.93 0.78
C THR A 67 -15.82 -28.02 1.71
N ASN A 68 -16.66 -28.58 2.58
CA ASN A 68 -17.44 -27.81 3.56
C ASN A 68 -16.53 -27.02 4.52
N ARG A 69 -15.46 -27.65 5.03
CA ARG A 69 -14.49 -26.97 5.91
C ARG A 69 -13.84 -25.76 5.22
N LEU A 70 -13.41 -25.93 3.96
CA LEU A 70 -12.75 -24.86 3.19
C LEU A 70 -13.71 -23.75 2.74
N SER A 71 -15.01 -24.04 2.62
CA SER A 71 -16.02 -23.02 2.26
C SER A 71 -16.29 -22.02 3.38
N ARG A 72 -15.95 -22.36 4.63
CA ARG A 72 -16.20 -21.51 5.79
C ARG A 72 -15.22 -20.33 5.86
N THR A 73 -15.74 -19.18 6.29
CA THR A 73 -14.92 -18.00 6.59
C THR A 73 -14.21 -18.21 7.93
N VAL A 74 -12.94 -17.81 8.01
CA VAL A 74 -12.14 -17.92 9.23
C VAL A 74 -11.48 -16.61 9.60
N PHE A 75 -11.14 -16.50 10.89
CA PHE A 75 -10.33 -15.40 11.38
C PHE A 75 -8.85 -15.61 11.04
N VAL A 76 -8.11 -14.50 11.00
CA VAL A 76 -6.66 -14.52 10.78
C VAL A 76 -5.93 -14.80 12.10
N ASP A 77 -4.78 -15.46 12.01
CA ASP A 77 -3.89 -15.71 13.14
C ASP A 77 -3.36 -14.42 13.79
N LYS A 78 -2.92 -14.51 15.04
CA LYS A 78 -2.39 -13.40 15.84
C LYS A 78 -1.19 -12.72 15.15
N THR A 79 -0.30 -13.48 14.53
CA THR A 79 0.89 -12.95 13.84
C THR A 79 0.49 -12.08 12.64
N GLN A 80 -0.39 -12.61 11.79
CA GLN A 80 -0.90 -11.93 10.61
C GLN A 80 -1.77 -10.71 10.97
N LYS A 81 -2.53 -10.77 12.07
CA LYS A 81 -3.27 -9.62 12.59
C LYS A 81 -2.32 -8.44 12.89
N ARG A 82 -1.14 -8.70 13.48
CA ARG A 82 -0.12 -7.67 13.74
C ARG A 82 0.40 -7.06 12.43
N MET A 83 0.63 -7.87 11.41
CA MET A 83 1.08 -7.40 10.09
C MET A 83 0.01 -6.57 9.38
N LEU A 84 -1.24 -7.03 9.38
CA LEU A 84 -2.37 -6.34 8.74
C LEU A 84 -2.66 -4.98 9.37
N ARG A 85 -2.53 -4.85 10.69
CA ARG A 85 -2.70 -3.56 11.38
C ARG A 85 -1.68 -2.51 10.91
N LYS A 86 -0.46 -2.94 10.53
CA LYS A 86 0.54 -2.04 9.95
C LYS A 86 0.24 -1.72 8.49
N ALA A 87 -0.22 -2.71 7.71
CA ALA A 87 -0.52 -2.55 6.29
C ALA A 87 -1.83 -1.80 5.99
N LEU A 88 -2.78 -1.81 6.93
CA LEU A 88 -4.11 -1.22 6.81
C LEU A 88 -4.38 -0.25 7.97
N PRO A 89 -3.72 0.93 7.97
CA PRO A 89 -3.73 1.87 9.09
C PRO A 89 -5.12 2.39 9.47
N TYR A 90 -6.09 2.36 8.55
CA TYR A 90 -7.44 2.89 8.74
C TYR A 90 -8.53 1.82 8.81
N SER A 91 -8.17 0.54 8.99
CA SER A 91 -9.14 -0.55 8.85
C SER A 91 -9.84 -0.97 10.14
N CYS A 92 -9.20 -0.88 11.30
CA CYS A 92 -9.80 -1.21 12.58
C CYS A 92 -9.34 -0.24 13.67
N SER A 93 -10.27 0.12 14.56
CA SER A 93 -9.94 0.76 15.84
C SER A 93 -9.14 -0.22 16.71
N LYS A 94 -8.24 0.32 17.55
CA LYS A 94 -7.14 -0.43 18.16
C LYS A 94 -7.60 -1.48 19.16
#